data_AF-A0A5V6MDU7-F1
#
_entry.id   AF-A0A5V6MDU7-F1
#
_cell.length_a   1.000
_cell.length_b   1.000
_cell.length_c   1.000
_cell.angle_alpha   90.00
_cell.angle_beta   90.00
_cell.angle_gamma   90.00
#
_symmetry.space_group_name_H-M   'P 1'
#
loop_
_entity.id
_entity.type
_entity.pdbx_description
1 polymer ?
#
loop_
_entity_poly.entity_id
_entity_poly.type
_entity_poly.pdbx_seq_one_letter_code
_entity_poly.pdbx_strand_id
1 'polypeptide(L)'
;VIEPFYPKAGNGRRPYPLETMLRIHCMQHWYNLSDGAMEDALYEIASMRLFARLSLDSALPDRTTIMNFRHLLEQHQLARQLFKTINRWLAEAGVMMTQGTLVDAT
;
A
#
# COMPACT_ATOMS: atom_id res chain seq x y z
N VAL A 1 -5.87 3.09 13.55
CA VAL A 1 -4.60 3.82 13.76
C VAL A 1 -4.36 4.89 12.70
N ILE A 2 -4.50 4.59 11.40
CA ILE A 2 -4.28 5.59 10.32
C ILE A 2 -5.50 6.51 10.10
N GLU A 3 -6.71 5.97 10.26
CA GLU A 3 -7.98 6.66 9.98
C GLU A 3 -8.12 8.10 10.53
N PRO A 4 -7.66 8.45 11.75
CA PRO A 4 -7.76 9.82 12.26
C PRO A 4 -6.99 10.87 11.45
N PHE A 5 -5.92 10.45 10.77
CA PHE A 5 -5.04 11.33 9.98
C PHE A 5 -5.38 11.29 8.50
N TYR A 6 -6.16 10.31 8.06
CA TYR A 6 -6.45 10.10 6.65
C TYR A 6 -7.40 11.18 6.12
N PRO A 7 -7.16 11.73 4.91
CA PRO A 7 -8.01 12.78 4.35
C PRO A 7 -9.47 12.34 4.29
N LYS A 8 -10.38 13.23 4.70
CA LYS A 8 -11.82 13.02 4.57
C LYS A 8 -12.29 13.63 3.25
N ALA A 9 -13.37 13.07 2.70
CA ALA A 9 -13.98 13.62 1.50
C ALA A 9 -14.43 15.07 1.75
N GLY A 10 -13.84 16.01 1.00
CA GLY A 10 -14.26 17.41 0.91
C GLY A 10 -14.74 17.75 -0.51
N ASN A 11 -14.66 19.02 -0.90
CA ASN A 11 -15.07 19.48 -2.23
C ASN A 11 -14.04 19.19 -3.35
N GLY A 12 -12.88 18.61 -3.01
CA GLY A 12 -11.82 18.27 -3.97
C GLY A 12 -11.90 16.83 -4.48
N ARG A 13 -10.81 16.35 -5.11
CA ARG A 13 -10.65 14.94 -5.50
C ARG A 13 -10.87 14.07 -4.26
N ARG A 14 -11.82 13.15 -4.34
CA ARG A 14 -12.10 12.21 -3.23
C ARG A 14 -10.85 11.36 -3.00
N PRO A 15 -10.39 11.20 -1.75
CA PRO A 15 -9.31 10.29 -1.45
C PRO A 15 -9.76 8.86 -1.77
N TYR A 16 -8.82 8.02 -2.20
CA TYR A 16 -9.06 6.59 -2.36
C TYR A 16 -9.42 5.96 -1.00
N PRO A 17 -10.11 4.81 -0.98
CA PRO A 17 -10.34 4.09 0.26
C PRO A 17 -9.02 3.81 0.99
N LEU A 18 -9.01 3.99 2.31
CA LEU A 18 -7.82 3.74 3.13
C LEU A 18 -7.29 2.31 2.96
N GLU A 19 -8.19 1.33 2.86
CA GLU A 19 -7.83 -0.07 2.61
C GLU A 19 -7.06 -0.24 1.30
N THR A 20 -7.50 0.43 0.22
CA THR A 20 -6.82 0.41 -1.08
C THR A 20 -5.40 0.95 -0.95
N MET A 21 -5.22 2.11 -0.32
CA MET A 21 -3.90 2.71 -0.15
C MET A 21 -2.99 1.87 0.76
N LEU A 22 -3.55 1.25 1.79
CA LEU A 22 -2.81 0.33 2.65
C LEU A 22 -2.30 -0.90 1.87
N ARG A 23 -3.15 -1.50 1.04
CA ARG A 23 -2.77 -2.64 0.18
C ARG A 23 -1.66 -2.27 -0.80
N ILE A 24 -1.75 -1.08 -1.41
CA ILE A 24 -0.71 -0.54 -2.29
C ILE A 24 0.60 -0.39 -1.53
N HIS A 25 0.58 0.20 -0.33
CA HIS A 25 1.78 0.38 0.47
C HIS A 25 2.42 -0.96 0.89
N CYS A 26 1.61 -1.98 1.19
CA CYS A 26 2.10 -3.33 1.43
C CYS A 26 2.81 -3.89 0.20
N MET A 27 2.22 -3.79 -0.99
CA MET A 27 2.85 -4.25 -2.24
C MET A 27 4.17 -3.51 -2.53
N GLN A 28 4.23 -2.20 -2.29
CA GLN A 28 5.48 -1.43 -2.40
C GLN A 28 6.58 -2.04 -1.52
N HIS A 29 6.24 -2.42 -0.29
CA HIS A 29 7.21 -3.01 0.63
C HIS A 29 7.61 -4.45 0.25
N TRP A 30 6.64 -5.29 -0.12
CA TRP A 30 6.87 -6.70 -0.42
C TRP A 30 7.66 -6.92 -1.70
N TYR A 31 7.37 -6.12 -2.72
CA TYR A 31 8.03 -6.20 -4.03
C TYR A 31 9.14 -5.16 -4.21
N ASN A 32 9.44 -4.38 -3.16
CA ASN A 32 10.45 -3.31 -3.19
C ASN A 32 10.22 -2.29 -4.34
N LEU A 33 8.95 -1.90 -4.54
CA LEU A 33 8.55 -0.99 -5.62
C LEU A 33 8.58 0.47 -5.15
N SER A 34 9.15 1.33 -6.00
CA SER A 34 9.05 2.79 -5.84
C SER A 34 7.61 3.28 -6.08
N ASP A 35 7.32 4.53 -5.71
CA ASP A 35 6.00 5.15 -5.94
C ASP A 35 5.61 5.12 -7.45
N GLY A 36 6.57 5.32 -8.35
CA GLY A 36 6.34 5.24 -9.80
C GLY A 36 6.20 3.80 -10.31
N ALA A 37 7.08 2.89 -9.87
CA ALA A 37 6.99 1.49 -10.27
C ALA A 37 5.69 0.83 -9.80
N MET A 38 5.15 1.27 -8.67
CA MET A 38 3.85 0.81 -8.18
C MET A 38 2.69 1.36 -9.00
N GLU A 39 2.75 2.63 -9.45
CA GLU A 39 1.78 3.18 -10.40
C GLU A 39 1.76 2.34 -11.69
N ASP A 40 2.93 2.11 -12.30
CA ASP A 40 3.08 1.30 -13.52
C ASP A 40 2.52 -0.11 -13.29
N ALA A 41 2.85 -0.74 -12.16
CA ALA A 41 2.37 -2.07 -11.82
C ALA A 41 0.84 -2.13 -11.63
N LEU A 42 0.18 -1.07 -11.14
CA LEU A 42 -1.29 -1.03 -11.05
C LEU A 42 -1.95 -0.97 -12.44
N TYR A 43 -1.29 -0.37 -13.43
CA TYR A 43 -1.74 -0.37 -14.82
C TYR A 43 -1.50 -1.74 -15.48
N GLU A 44 -0.29 -2.27 -15.35
CA GLU A 44 0.17 -3.43 -16.12
C GLU A 44 -0.23 -4.78 -15.51
N ILE A 45 -0.23 -4.90 -14.18
CA ILE A 45 -0.37 -6.19 -13.49
C ILE A 45 -1.77 -6.33 -12.90
N ALA A 46 -2.61 -7.11 -13.58
CA ALA A 46 -4.01 -7.31 -13.18
C ALA A 46 -4.18 -7.84 -11.75
N SER A 47 -3.30 -8.75 -11.29
CA SER A 47 -3.37 -9.30 -9.94
C SER A 47 -3.09 -8.27 -8.86
N MET A 48 -2.13 -7.36 -9.05
CA MET A 48 -1.84 -6.27 -8.11
C MET A 48 -2.99 -5.27 -8.04
N ARG A 49 -3.57 -4.94 -9.19
CA ARG A 49 -4.75 -4.07 -9.27
C ARG A 49 -5.97 -4.68 -8.56
N LEU A 50 -6.25 -5.98 -8.80
CA LEU A 50 -7.32 -6.70 -8.13
C LEU A 50 -7.08 -6.81 -6.61
N PHE A 51 -5.84 -7.06 -6.20
CA PHE A 51 -5.46 -7.10 -4.79
C PHE A 51 -5.74 -5.76 -4.09
N ALA A 52 -5.51 -4.63 -4.78
CA ALA A 52 -5.80 -3.28 -4.31
C ALA A 52 -7.28 -2.86 -4.40
N ARG A 53 -8.18 -3.75 -4.87
CA ARG A 53 -9.60 -3.46 -5.12
C ARG A 53 -9.83 -2.34 -6.15
N LEU A 54 -8.96 -2.28 -7.16
CA LEU A 54 -9.04 -1.32 -8.25
C LEU A 54 -9.47 -2.00 -9.56
N SER A 55 -9.95 -1.19 -10.49
CA SER A 55 -10.40 -1.61 -11.81
C SER A 55 -10.08 -0.53 -12.84
N LEU A 56 -9.91 -0.92 -14.11
CA LEU A 56 -9.53 -0.01 -15.20
C LEU A 56 -10.67 0.88 -15.71
N ASP A 57 -11.88 0.67 -15.20
CA ASP A 57 -13.05 1.52 -15.45
C ASP A 57 -13.01 2.85 -14.67
N SER A 58 -12.05 2.99 -13.75
CA SER A 58 -11.87 4.17 -12.91
C SER A 58 -10.41 4.61 -12.85
N ALA A 59 -10.19 5.86 -12.45
CA ALA A 59 -8.84 6.41 -12.35
C ALA A 59 -8.03 5.64 -11.30
N LEU A 60 -6.84 5.17 -11.67
CA LEU A 60 -5.91 4.53 -10.74
C LEU A 60 -5.13 5.58 -9.92
N PRO A 61 -4.66 5.23 -8.71
CA PRO A 61 -3.74 6.07 -7.95
C PRO A 61 -2.46 6.32 -8.72
N ASP A 62 -2.19 7.58 -9.05
CA ASP A 62 -0.94 8.00 -9.66
C ASP A 62 0.21 8.03 -8.64
N ARG A 63 1.46 8.15 -9.13
CA ARG A 63 2.67 8.23 -8.29
C ARG A 63 2.54 9.28 -7.18
N THR A 64 1.93 10.42 -7.46
CA THR A 64 1.79 11.49 -6.46
C THR A 64 0.82 11.12 -5.35
N THR A 65 -0.26 10.41 -5.69
CA THR A 65 -1.23 9.87 -4.74
C THR A 65 -0.59 8.83 -3.82
N ILE A 66 0.22 7.93 -4.38
CA ILE A 66 0.96 6.90 -3.64
C ILE A 66 2.00 7.56 -2.71
N MET A 67 2.79 8.50 -3.25
CA MET A 67 3.79 9.26 -2.50
C MET A 67 3.16 10.01 -1.31
N ASN A 68 2.02 10.67 -1.52
CA ASN A 68 1.33 11.42 -0.47
C ASN A 68 0.88 10.52 0.69
N PHE A 69 0.42 9.31 0.38
CA PHE A 69 0.08 8.33 1.42
C PHE A 69 1.31 7.88 2.22
N ARG A 70 2.43 7.60 1.53
CA ARG A 70 3.69 7.26 2.18
C ARG A 70 4.15 8.39 3.11
N HIS A 71 4.14 9.64 2.65
CA HIS A 71 4.48 10.80 3.48
C HIS A 71 3.55 10.95 4.69
N LEU A 72 2.25 10.71 4.53
CA LEU A 72 1.30 10.72 5.65
C LEU A 72 1.69 9.69 6.72
N LEU A 73 2.05 8.47 6.32
CA LEU A 73 2.49 7.44 7.26
C LEU A 73 3.81 7.80 7.95
N GLU A 74 4.75 8.41 7.22
CA GLU A 74 6.04 8.86 7.75
C GLU A 74 5.88 10.01 8.75
N GLN A 75 5.11 11.03 8.40
CA GLN A 75 4.85 12.21 9.23
C GLN A 75 4.28 11.85 10.60
N HIS A 76 3.37 10.87 10.64
CA HIS A 76 2.72 10.41 11.86
C HIS A 76 3.42 9.19 12.50
N GLN A 77 4.60 8.79 12.00
CA GLN A 77 5.38 7.64 12.48
C GLN A 77 4.59 6.33 12.51
N LEU A 78 3.61 6.21 11.60
CA LEU A 78 2.68 5.09 11.51
C LEU A 78 3.26 3.91 10.76
N ALA A 79 4.18 4.15 9.81
CA ALA A 79 4.77 3.09 8.99
C ALA A 79 5.36 1.96 9.86
N ARG A 80 6.18 2.31 10.87
CA ARG A 80 6.80 1.33 11.77
C ARG A 80 5.77 0.53 12.58
N GLN A 81 4.74 1.19 13.09
CA GLN A 81 3.68 0.54 13.87
C GLN A 81 2.84 -0.40 12.99
N LEU A 82 2.57 0.03 11.76
CA LEU A 82 1.85 -0.73 10.76
C LEU A 82 2.60 -2.02 10.41
N PHE A 83 3.87 -1.93 10.02
CA PHE A 83 4.68 -3.10 9.66
C PHE A 83 4.81 -4.07 10.83
N LYS A 84 5.00 -3.57 12.06
CA LYS A 84 5.04 -4.43 13.26
C LYS A 84 3.73 -5.18 13.47
N THR A 85 2.59 -4.56 13.16
CA THR A 85 1.27 -5.17 13.30
C THR A 85 1.02 -6.19 12.20
N ILE A 86 1.33 -5.85 10.95
CA ILE A 86 1.21 -6.74 9.79
C ILE A 86 2.10 -7.96 9.96
N ASN A 87 3.37 -7.78 10.31
CA ASN A 87 4.31 -8.88 10.49
C ASN A 87 3.89 -9.81 11.63
N ARG A 88 3.29 -9.28 12.70
CA ARG A 88 2.76 -10.09 13.78
C ARG A 88 1.57 -10.93 13.32
N TRP A 89 0.61 -10.31 12.64
CA TRP A 89 -0.56 -11.02 12.10
C TRP A 89 -0.15 -12.10 11.09
N LEU A 90 0.83 -11.81 10.24
CA LEU A 90 1.37 -12.78 9.29
C LEU A 90 2.11 -13.92 10.00
N ALA A 91 2.92 -13.62 11.01
CA ALA A 91 3.60 -14.65 11.80
C ALA A 91 2.58 -15.57 12.53
N GLU A 92 1.50 -15.01 13.07
CA GLU A 92 0.38 -15.77 13.65
C GLU A 92 -0.32 -16.64 12.59
N ALA A 93 -0.39 -16.19 11.34
CA ALA A 93 -0.90 -16.95 10.20
C ALA A 93 0.10 -17.95 9.61
N GLY A 94 1.30 -18.10 10.20
CA GLY A 94 2.35 -19.00 9.72
C GLY A 94 3.15 -18.47 8.52
N VAL A 95 3.00 -17.18 8.19
CA VAL A 95 3.67 -16.50 7.06
C VAL A 95 4.76 -15.59 7.60
N MET A 96 6.02 -15.86 7.27
CA MET A 96 7.13 -14.94 7.58
C MET A 96 7.36 -13.96 6.44
N MET A 97 7.42 -12.67 6.77
CA MET A 97 7.80 -11.63 5.82
C MET A 97 9.22 -11.18 6.07
N THR A 98 10.12 -11.49 5.14
CA THR A 98 11.43 -10.85 5.02
C THR A 98 11.28 -9.59 4.17
N GLN A 99 11.63 -8.44 4.74
CA GLN A 99 11.71 -7.19 4.01
C GLN A 99 12.68 -7.36 2.83
N GLY A 100 12.17 -7.28 1.60
CA GLY A 100 12.98 -7.17 0.39
C GLY A 100 14.05 -8.24 0.21
N THR A 101 13.73 -9.52 0.37
CA THR A 101 14.39 -10.58 -0.40
C THR A 101 13.36 -11.70 -0.56
N LEU A 102 13.00 -11.99 -1.81
CA LEU A 102 12.39 -13.27 -2.17
C LEU A 102 13.42 -14.33 -1.80
N VAL A 103 13.34 -14.86 -0.57
CA VAL A 103 14.10 -16.06 -0.21
C VAL A 103 13.29 -17.21 -0.75
N ASP A 104 13.80 -17.80 -1.83
CA ASP A 104 13.33 -19.06 -2.39
C ASP A 104 13.28 -20.11 -1.28
N ALA A 105 12.15 -20.79 -1.15
CA ALA A 105 12.02 -21.88 -0.20
C ALA A 105 12.62 -23.13 -0.85
N THR A 106 13.89 -23.42 -0.54
CA THR A 106 14.52 -24.73 -0.77
C THR A 106 14.11 -25.73 0.29
#